data_AF-A0A9P7DNH8-F1
#
_entry.id   AF-A0A9P7DNH8-F1
#
_cell.length_a   1.000
_cell.length_b   1.000
_cell.length_c   1.000
_cell.angle_alpha   90.00
_cell.angle_beta   90.00
_cell.angle_gamma   90.00
#
_symmetry.space_group_name_H-M   'P 1'
#
loop_
_entity.id
_entity.type
_entity.pdbx_description
1 polymer ?
#
loop_
_entity_poly.entity_id
_entity_poly.type
_entity_poly.pdbx_seq_one_letter_code
_entity_poly.pdbx_strand_id
1 'polypeptide(L)'
;GSDHADISVFCLPPGGSQEYADNLRHLVPSPSQRQLEMRRTETSITKPPLILRLNPSRCLGVPNCTTTDIMHLADNLSDLLISLWRGMIDCAATDDVTTWDWAVLHDAEAW
;
A
#
# COMPACT_ATOMS: atom_id res chain seq x y z
N GLY A 1 17.70 -10.67 2.29
CA GLY A 1 18.43 -10.41 1.03
C GLY A 1 17.40 -10.17 -0.06
N SER A 2 17.71 -9.38 -1.07
CA SER A 2 16.83 -9.20 -2.23
C SER A 2 17.12 -10.30 -3.23
N ASP A 3 16.14 -11.14 -3.54
CA ASP A 3 16.25 -12.21 -4.55
C ASP A 3 15.99 -11.67 -5.97
N HIS A 4 15.99 -10.35 -6.13
CA HIS A 4 15.73 -9.71 -7.41
C HIS A 4 16.98 -9.72 -8.29
N ALA A 5 16.87 -10.19 -9.52
CA ALA A 5 17.95 -10.12 -10.51
C ALA A 5 18.37 -8.66 -10.79
N ASP A 6 19.66 -8.45 -11.03
CA ASP A 6 20.20 -7.14 -11.38
C ASP A 6 19.51 -6.56 -12.63
N ILE A 7 19.16 -5.28 -12.57
CA ILE A 7 18.54 -4.56 -13.68
C ILE A 7 19.60 -3.69 -14.35
N SER A 8 19.75 -3.86 -15.66
CA SER A 8 20.61 -2.98 -16.47
C SER A 8 20.04 -1.56 -16.50
N VAL A 9 20.86 -0.57 -16.15
CA VAL A 9 20.49 0.86 -16.19
C VAL A 9 20.15 1.33 -17.61
N PHE A 10 20.67 0.64 -18.63
CA PHE A 10 20.37 0.92 -20.04
C PHE A 10 19.06 0.27 -20.51
N CYS A 11 18.50 -0.64 -19.72
CA CYS A 11 17.24 -1.35 -20.01
C CYS A 11 16.35 -1.35 -18.76
N LEU A 12 15.98 -0.16 -18.29
CA LEU A 12 15.03 -0.04 -17.20
C LEU A 12 13.61 -0.40 -17.70
N PRO A 13 12.84 -1.19 -16.93
CA PRO A 13 11.43 -1.40 -17.23
C PRO A 13 10.67 -0.07 -17.15
N PRO A 14 9.51 0.05 -17.82
CA PRO A 14 8.67 1.24 -17.72
C PRO A 14 8.35 1.54 -16.25
N GLY A 15 8.67 2.77 -15.80
CA GLY A 15 8.43 3.18 -14.41
C GLY A 15 6.95 3.40 -14.08
N GLY A 16 6.09 3.47 -15.11
CA GLY A 16 4.65 3.66 -14.98
C GLY A 16 3.86 2.37 -15.19
N SER A 17 2.76 2.24 -14.47
CA SER A 17 1.85 1.11 -14.59
C SER A 17 1.01 1.26 -15.87
N GLN A 18 1.35 0.49 -16.90
CA GLN A 18 0.51 0.38 -18.10
C GLN A 18 -0.89 -0.17 -17.75
N GLU A 19 -0.90 -1.12 -16.80
CA GLU A 19 -2.11 -1.74 -16.24
C GLU A 19 -3.03 -0.72 -15.58
N TYR A 20 -2.49 0.30 -14.91
CA TYR A 20 -3.29 1.38 -14.31
C TYR A 20 -4.10 2.16 -15.34
N ALA A 21 -3.52 2.45 -16.51
CA ALA A 21 -4.21 3.15 -17.59
C ALA A 21 -5.35 2.30 -18.18
N ASP A 22 -5.14 1.00 -18.31
CA ASP A 22 -6.15 0.06 -18.81
C ASP A 22 -7.28 -0.15 -17.80
N ASN A 23 -6.95 -0.27 -16.51
CA ASN A 23 -7.90 -0.32 -15.41
C ASN A 23 -8.77 0.95 -15.34
N LEU A 24 -8.19 2.14 -15.57
CA LEU A 24 -8.96 3.38 -15.69
C LEU A 24 -9.92 3.37 -16.88
N ARG A 25 -9.47 2.90 -18.05
CA ARG A 25 -10.35 2.78 -19.24
C ARG A 25 -11.50 1.82 -18.99
N HIS A 26 -11.31 0.81 -18.15
CA HIS A 26 -12.38 -0.08 -17.71
C HIS A 26 -13.32 0.59 -16.70
N LEU A 27 -12.79 1.37 -15.77
CA LEU A 27 -13.54 1.98 -14.66
C LEU A 27 -14.33 3.23 -15.05
N VAL A 28 -13.78 4.11 -15.90
CA VAL A 28 -14.41 5.38 -16.32
C VAL A 28 -15.77 5.20 -17.02
N PRO A 29 -15.97 4.26 -17.96
CA PRO A 29 -17.26 4.08 -18.64
C PRO A 29 -18.24 3.21 -17.83
N SER A 30 -18.18 3.22 -16.50
CA SER A 30 -19.12 2.47 -15.65
C SER A 30 -20.54 3.01 -15.80
N PRO A 31 -21.52 2.20 -16.25
CA PRO A 31 -22.88 2.68 -16.52
C PRO A 31 -23.71 2.97 -15.26
N SER A 32 -23.30 2.48 -14.10
CA SER A 32 -24.03 2.65 -12.84
C SER A 32 -23.08 2.69 -11.63
N GLN A 33 -23.57 3.24 -10.52
CA GLN A 33 -22.83 3.31 -9.26
C GLN A 33 -22.39 1.93 -8.75
N ARG A 34 -23.27 0.92 -8.86
CA ARG A 34 -22.96 -0.46 -8.46
C ARG A 34 -21.84 -1.06 -9.30
N GLN A 35 -21.85 -0.83 -10.61
CA GLN A 35 -20.78 -1.32 -11.50
C GLN A 35 -19.48 -0.57 -11.27
N LEU A 36 -19.54 0.72 -10.95
CA LEU A 36 -18.36 1.49 -10.56
C LEU A 36 -17.73 0.91 -9.30
N GLU A 37 -18.50 0.63 -8.25
CA GLU A 37 -18.00 0.03 -7.00
C GLU A 37 -17.39 -1.35 -7.23
N MET A 38 -18.04 -2.20 -8.02
CA MET A 38 -17.50 -3.51 -8.41
C MET A 38 -16.15 -3.38 -9.11
N ARG A 39 -16.04 -2.50 -10.11
CA ARG A 39 -14.80 -2.26 -10.85
C ARG A 39 -13.71 -1.60 -9.99
N ARG A 40 -14.07 -0.76 -9.02
CA ARG A 40 -13.12 -0.22 -8.03
C ARG A 40 -12.49 -1.31 -7.19
N THR A 41 -13.29 -2.30 -6.76
CA THR A 41 -12.80 -3.46 -6.03
C THR A 41 -11.90 -4.33 -6.91
N GLU A 42 -12.29 -4.61 -8.15
CA GLU A 42 -11.50 -5.42 -9.10
C GLU A 42 -10.15 -4.77 -9.44
N THR A 43 -10.13 -3.44 -9.66
CA THR A 43 -8.93 -2.71 -10.07
C THR A 43 -8.12 -2.16 -8.90
N SER A 44 -8.65 -2.25 -7.67
CA SER A 44 -8.13 -1.57 -6.47
C SER A 44 -8.01 -0.04 -6.59
N ILE A 45 -8.61 0.59 -7.61
CA ILE A 45 -8.56 2.04 -7.82
C ILE A 45 -9.69 2.71 -7.05
N THR A 46 -9.38 3.36 -5.92
CA THR A 46 -10.37 4.12 -5.14
C THR A 46 -10.46 5.58 -5.54
N LYS A 47 -9.33 6.21 -5.89
CA LYS A 47 -9.26 7.63 -6.27
C LYS A 47 -8.27 7.83 -7.42
N PRO A 48 -8.60 8.68 -8.42
CA PRO A 48 -7.63 9.04 -9.45
C PRO A 48 -6.47 9.84 -8.83
N PRO A 49 -5.20 9.44 -9.03
CA PRO A 49 -4.05 10.17 -8.53
C PRO A 49 -3.94 11.52 -9.22
N LEU A 50 -3.47 12.52 -8.47
CA LEU A 50 -3.29 13.90 -8.96
C LEU A 50 -2.40 13.97 -10.20
N ILE A 51 -1.48 13.01 -10.34
CA ILE A 51 -0.55 12.92 -11.47
C ILE A 51 -1.27 12.76 -12.82
N LEU A 52 -2.51 12.24 -12.86
CA LEU A 52 -3.33 12.19 -14.07
C LEU A 52 -3.75 13.57 -14.59
N ARG A 53 -3.65 14.62 -13.76
CA ARG A 53 -3.92 16.00 -14.21
C ARG A 53 -2.71 16.63 -14.89
N LEU A 54 -1.54 15.99 -14.83
CA LEU A 54 -0.34 16.47 -15.53
C LEU A 54 -0.43 16.13 -17.01
N ASN A 55 0.28 16.91 -17.85
CA ASN A 55 0.34 16.65 -19.28
C ASN A 55 1.02 15.27 -19.53
N PRO A 56 0.35 14.31 -20.20
CA PRO A 56 0.92 12.98 -20.45
C PRO A 56 2.25 13.00 -21.20
N SER A 57 2.49 13.99 -22.06
CA SER A 57 3.75 14.14 -22.80
C SER A 57 4.92 14.65 -21.94
N ARG A 58 4.64 15.08 -20.70
CA ARG A 58 5.61 15.60 -19.74
C ARG A 58 5.66 14.80 -18.44
N CYS A 59 5.02 13.63 -18.42
CA CYS A 59 4.93 12.78 -17.24
C CYS A 59 5.24 11.33 -17.59
N LEU A 60 5.89 10.59 -16.69
CA LEU A 60 6.27 9.19 -16.88
C LEU A 60 5.12 8.20 -16.62
N GLY A 61 3.87 8.68 -16.59
CA GLY A 61 2.70 7.91 -16.19
C GLY A 61 2.51 7.81 -14.67
N VAL A 62 1.53 7.00 -14.24
CA VAL A 62 1.30 6.72 -12.81
C VAL A 62 2.35 5.72 -12.35
N PRO A 63 3.19 6.06 -11.34
CA PRO A 63 4.20 5.14 -10.85
C PRO A 63 3.56 3.85 -10.34
N ASN A 64 4.25 2.71 -10.51
CA ASN A 64 3.84 1.43 -9.91
C ASN A 64 3.72 1.51 -8.37
N CYS A 65 4.40 2.48 -7.77
CA CYS A 65 4.38 2.74 -6.35
C CYS A 65 4.13 4.23 -6.14
N THR A 66 2.87 4.62 -5.99
CA THR A 66 2.55 5.96 -5.48
C THR A 66 3.18 6.09 -4.10
N THR A 67 4.18 6.96 -3.96
CA THR A 67 4.99 7.12 -2.75
C THR A 67 4.12 7.34 -1.50
N THR A 68 2.95 7.95 -1.68
CA THR A 68 1.93 8.13 -0.63
C THR A 68 1.47 6.81 0.00
N ASP A 69 1.29 5.75 -0.78
CA ASP A 69 0.82 4.46 -0.27
C ASP A 69 1.93 3.70 0.45
N ILE A 70 3.20 3.84 0.02
CA ILE A 70 4.35 3.27 0.74
C ILE A 70 4.52 3.97 2.09
N MET A 71 4.37 5.30 2.15
CA MET A 71 4.49 6.04 3.40
C MET A 71 3.41 5.61 4.41
N HIS A 72 2.14 5.51 3.99
CA HIS A 72 1.08 5.04 4.86
C HIS A 72 1.24 3.57 5.25
N LEU A 73 1.71 2.71 4.35
CA LEU A 73 2.00 1.32 4.68
C LEU A 73 3.11 1.21 5.72
N ALA A 74 4.20 1.96 5.55
CA ALA A 74 5.30 1.98 6.49
C ALA A 74 4.86 2.52 7.87
N ASP A 75 4.04 3.56 7.88
CA ASP A 75 3.48 4.15 9.10
C ASP A 75 2.55 3.16 9.81
N ASN A 76 1.56 2.59 9.11
CA ASN A 76 0.63 1.60 9.65
C ASN A 76 1.35 0.33 10.16
N LEU A 77 2.36 -0.13 9.41
CA LEU A 77 3.13 -1.31 9.82
C LEU A 77 3.98 -1.01 11.05
N SER A 78 4.59 0.18 11.12
CA SER A 78 5.37 0.61 12.28
C SER A 78 4.48 0.74 13.51
N ASP A 79 3.31 1.37 13.38
CA ASP A 79 2.32 1.50 14.46
C ASP A 79 1.82 0.13 14.96
N LEU A 80 1.53 -0.79 14.04
CA LEU A 80 1.14 -2.16 14.37
C LEU A 80 2.26 -2.91 15.10
N LEU A 81 3.49 -2.86 14.59
CA LEU A 81 4.63 -3.55 15.19
C LEU A 81 4.96 -2.98 16.58
N ILE A 82 4.89 -1.67 16.75
CA ILE A 82 5.06 -1.01 18.06
C ILE A 82 3.94 -1.44 19.01
N SER A 83 2.69 -1.44 18.55
CA SER A 83 1.54 -1.88 19.36
C SER A 83 1.67 -3.35 19.77
N LEU A 84 2.20 -4.20 18.90
CA LEU A 84 2.53 -5.59 19.22
C LEU A 84 3.63 -5.64 20.30
N TRP A 85 4.82 -5.10 20.03
CA TRP A 85 5.95 -5.22 20.96
C TRP A 85 5.69 -4.58 22.33
N ARG A 86 4.77 -3.63 22.42
CA ARG A 86 4.34 -3.00 23.68
C ARG A 86 3.14 -3.69 24.35
N GLY A 87 2.53 -4.68 23.71
CA GLY A 87 1.34 -5.36 24.23
C GLY A 87 0.10 -4.47 24.30
N MET A 88 -0.05 -3.49 23.40
CA MET A 88 -1.14 -2.52 23.41
C MET A 88 -2.35 -2.91 22.55
N ILE A 89 -2.28 -4.05 21.86
CA ILE A 89 -3.39 -4.56 21.03
C ILE A 89 -4.47 -5.18 21.92
N ASP A 90 -5.73 -5.01 21.51
CA ASP A 90 -6.88 -5.62 22.16
C ASP A 90 -6.68 -7.13 22.34
N CYS A 91 -6.68 -7.56 23.60
CA CYS A 91 -6.51 -8.95 23.98
C CYS A 91 -7.89 -9.62 24.07
N ALA A 92 -8.04 -10.77 23.42
CA ALA A 92 -9.26 -11.56 23.52
C ALA A 92 -9.41 -12.13 24.95
N ALA A 93 -10.65 -12.39 25.39
CA ALA A 93 -10.91 -12.87 26.76
C ALA A 93 -10.26 -14.24 27.11
N THR A 94 -9.76 -14.97 26.11
CA THR A 94 -9.07 -16.26 26.25
C THR A 94 -7.55 -16.14 26.14
N ASP A 95 -7.02 -14.93 26.00
CA ASP A 95 -5.60 -14.65 25.81
C ASP A 95 -5.10 -13.72 26.94
N ASP A 96 -3.79 -13.63 27.11
CA ASP A 96 -3.16 -12.81 28.14
C ASP A 96 -1.87 -12.19 27.61
N VAL A 97 -1.83 -10.86 27.58
CA VAL A 97 -0.69 -10.05 27.11
C VAL A 97 0.61 -10.41 27.85
N THR A 98 0.53 -10.84 29.12
CA THR A 98 1.71 -11.24 29.90
C THR A 98 2.37 -12.52 29.40
N THR A 99 1.68 -13.28 28.56
CA THR A 99 2.19 -14.52 27.95
C THR A 99 2.82 -14.31 26.57
N TRP A 100 2.83 -13.07 26.07
CA TRP A 100 3.35 -12.75 24.74
C TRP A 100 4.87 -12.59 24.77
N ASP A 101 5.59 -13.66 24.41
CA ASP A 101 7.07 -13.67 24.34
C ASP A 101 7.66 -12.59 23.41
N TRP A 102 6.86 -12.09 22.46
CA TRP A 102 7.22 -11.07 21.50
C TRP A 102 6.93 -9.63 21.98
N ALA A 103 6.21 -9.44 23.10
CA ALA A 103 5.93 -8.14 23.69
C ALA A 103 7.13 -7.61 24.52
N VAL A 104 8.29 -7.53 23.89
CA VAL A 104 9.58 -7.23 24.55
C VAL A 104 9.73 -5.79 25.04
N LEU A 105 8.84 -4.89 24.59
CA LEU A 105 8.81 -3.46 24.94
C LEU A 105 7.58 -3.11 25.79
N HIS A 106 6.93 -4.11 26.42
CA HIS A 106 5.77 -3.87 27.28
C HIS A 106 6.13 -3.08 28.55
N ASP A 107 7.35 -3.21 29.03
CA ASP A 107 7.86 -2.49 30.19
C ASP A 107 8.36 -1.09 29.79
N ALA A 108 7.98 -0.08 30.58
CA ALA A 108 8.29 1.32 30.29
C ALA A 108 9.77 1.65 30.53
N GLU A 109 10.50 0.89 31.35
CA GLU A 109 11.95 1.05 31.47
C GLU A 109 12.72 0.42 30.30
N ALA A 110 12.14 -0.60 29.64
CA ALA A 110 12.73 -1.27 28.49
C ALA A 110 12.52 -0.50 27.16
N TRP A 111 11.66 0.51 27.15
CA TRP A 111 11.31 1.36 26.00
C TRP A 111 11.98 2.73 26.05
#